data_AF-A0A5D4JGG2-F1
#
_entry.id   AF-A0A5D4JGG2-F1
#
_cell.length_a   1.000
_cell.length_b   1.000
_cell.length_c   1.000
_cell.angle_alpha   90.00
_cell.angle_beta   90.00
_cell.angle_gamma   90.00
#
_symmetry.space_group_name_H-M   'P 1'
#
loop_
_entity.id
_entity.type
_entity.pdbx_description
1 polymer ?
#
loop_
_entity_poly.entity_id
_entity_poly.type
_entity_poly.pdbx_seq_one_letter_code
_entity_poly.pdbx_strand_id
1 'polypeptide(L)'
;MTTQNPNTACVCGSYSFEVPVHEDVSGDKVWQLKATGCIATTQSRFAPGHDAKLKSLIIQAGAGGHQVRRTERDTVVAKDALRVAADLGWEDLVRDAIARGSS
;
A
#
# COMPACT_ATOMS: atom_id res chain seq x y z
N MET A 1 4.12 29.65 21.56
CA MET A 1 3.55 28.33 21.86
C MET A 1 3.47 27.56 20.55
N THR A 2 4.25 26.50 20.40
CA THR A 2 4.17 25.62 19.23
C THR A 2 2.99 24.68 19.39
N THR A 3 1.97 24.83 18.55
CA THR A 3 0.84 23.91 18.47
C THR A 3 1.38 22.54 18.05
N GLN A 4 1.44 21.58 18.98
CA GLN A 4 1.79 20.21 18.63
C GLN A 4 0.61 19.58 17.89
N ASN A 5 0.85 19.05 16.69
CA ASN A 5 -0.17 18.26 16.00
C ASN A 5 -0.44 16.98 16.81
N PRO A 6 -1.72 16.58 16.96
CA PRO A 6 -2.04 15.32 17.61
C PRO A 6 -1.46 14.15 16.81
N ASN A 7 -1.00 13.11 17.51
CA ASN A 7 -0.57 11.88 16.86
C ASN A 7 -1.77 11.22 16.16
N THR A 8 -1.60 10.90 14.88
CA THR A 8 -2.59 10.17 14.07
C THR A 8 -1.97 8.88 13.56
N ALA A 9 -2.81 7.91 13.17
CA ALA A 9 -2.34 6.67 12.59
C ALA A 9 -1.53 6.95 11.31
N CYS A 10 -0.37 6.30 11.18
CA CYS A 10 0.48 6.44 10.02
C CYS A 10 -0.26 5.96 8.77
N VAL A 11 -0.34 6.83 7.74
CA VAL A 11 -1.14 6.57 6.54
C VAL A 11 -0.69 5.31 5.79
N CYS A 12 0.58 4.91 5.87
CA CYS A 12 1.03 3.67 5.23
C CYS A 12 0.34 2.40 5.75
N GLY A 13 -0.17 2.42 6.98
CA GLY A 13 -0.91 1.30 7.58
C GLY A 13 -2.27 1.06 6.93
N SER A 14 -2.80 2.05 6.21
CA SER A 14 -4.09 1.94 5.51
C SER A 14 -4.02 1.19 4.18
N TYR A 15 -2.83 0.86 3.69
CA TYR A 15 -2.64 0.28 2.36
C TYR A 15 -2.36 -1.22 2.39
N SER A 16 -2.95 -1.93 1.44
CA SER A 16 -2.76 -3.37 1.26
C SER A 16 -3.01 -3.81 -0.20
N PHE A 17 -2.67 -5.05 -0.54
CA PHE A 17 -3.16 -5.74 -1.75
C PHE A 17 -3.35 -7.22 -1.43
N GLU A 18 -4.09 -7.93 -2.27
CA GLU A 18 -4.34 -9.36 -2.10
C GLU A 18 -3.63 -10.18 -3.16
N VAL A 19 -3.07 -11.31 -2.75
CA VAL A 19 -2.47 -12.30 -3.64
C VAL A 19 -3.16 -13.65 -3.48
N PRO A 20 -3.48 -14.36 -4.58
CA PRO A 20 -3.99 -15.72 -4.49
C PRO A 20 -2.85 -16.65 -4.02
N VAL A 21 -3.11 -17.49 -3.01
CA VAL A 21 -2.11 -18.40 -2.43
C VAL A 21 -2.29 -19.81 -2.95
N HIS A 22 -3.50 -20.35 -2.84
CA HIS A 22 -3.88 -21.65 -3.37
C HIS A 22 -5.41 -21.75 -3.48
N GLU A 23 -5.89 -22.79 -4.14
CA GLU A 23 -7.28 -23.21 -4.12
C GLU A 23 -7.48 -24.19 -2.96
N ASP A 24 -8.58 -24.09 -2.22
CA ASP A 24 -8.91 -25.05 -1.17
C ASP A 24 -9.60 -26.30 -1.73
N VAL A 25 -9.91 -27.26 -0.87
CA VAL A 25 -10.57 -28.53 -1.26
C VAL A 25 -11.98 -28.35 -1.82
N SER A 26 -12.58 -27.17 -1.63
CA SER A 26 -13.92 -26.81 -2.12
C SER A 26 -13.86 -26.09 -3.47
N GLY A 27 -12.67 -25.76 -3.97
CA GLY A 27 -12.48 -24.97 -5.19
C GLY A 27 -12.43 -23.45 -4.93
N ASP A 28 -12.41 -23.01 -3.67
CA ASP A 28 -12.37 -21.60 -3.32
C ASP A 28 -10.93 -21.06 -3.34
N LYS A 29 -10.74 -19.88 -3.92
CA LYS A 29 -9.44 -19.21 -3.91
C LYS A 29 -9.17 -18.62 -2.53
N VAL A 30 -8.08 -19.07 -1.91
CA VAL A 30 -7.56 -18.51 -0.68
C VAL A 30 -6.66 -17.32 -1.01
N TRP A 31 -6.99 -16.16 -0.45
CA TRP A 31 -6.28 -14.91 -0.66
C TRP A 31 -5.46 -14.53 0.57
N GLN A 32 -4.21 -14.11 0.36
CA GLN A 32 -3.38 -13.52 1.40
C GLN A 32 -3.34 -12.00 1.25
N LEU A 33 -3.63 -11.31 2.34
CA LEU A 33 -3.44 -9.86 2.43
C LEU A 33 -1.96 -9.53 2.64
N LYS A 34 -1.41 -8.69 1.76
CA LYS A 34 -0.11 -8.04 1.92
C LYS A 34 -0.34 -6.60 2.34
N ALA A 35 0.19 -6.20 3.49
CA ALA A 35 0.09 -4.84 4.01
C ALA A 35 1.46 -4.36 4.52
N THR A 36 1.58 -3.07 4.82
CA THR A 36 2.83 -2.53 5.40
C THR A 36 3.07 -2.98 6.86
N GLY A 37 2.05 -3.57 7.51
CA GLY A 37 2.11 -4.01 8.92
C GLY A 37 2.24 -2.86 9.92
N CYS A 38 2.00 -1.62 9.49
CA CYS A 38 2.23 -0.44 10.31
C CYS A 38 1.09 -0.19 11.32
N ILE A 39 1.46 -0.15 12.60
CA ILE A 39 0.60 0.27 13.72
C ILE A 39 1.08 1.58 14.38
N ALA A 40 2.04 2.27 13.76
CA ALA A 40 2.65 3.45 14.33
C ALA A 40 1.70 4.67 14.26
N THR A 41 1.81 5.55 15.24
CA THR A 41 1.21 6.88 15.20
C THR A 41 2.30 7.94 14.99
N THR A 42 1.94 9.06 14.35
CA THR A 42 2.88 10.13 14.01
C THR A 42 2.15 11.46 13.88
N GLN A 43 2.90 12.55 14.07
CA GLN A 43 2.44 13.93 13.84
C GLN A 43 2.52 14.33 12.35
N SER A 44 3.15 13.50 11.52
CA SER A 44 3.29 13.66 10.07
C SER A 44 2.39 12.67 9.31
N ARG A 45 2.29 12.80 7.98
CA ARG A 45 1.53 11.85 7.14
C ARG A 45 2.07 10.40 7.27
N PHE A 46 3.38 10.26 7.35
CA PHE A 46 4.07 8.98 7.48
C PHE A 46 5.02 9.02 8.68
N ALA A 47 5.17 7.91 9.38
CA ALA A 47 6.27 7.73 10.32
C ALA A 47 7.61 7.71 9.54
N PRO A 48 8.75 8.03 10.17
CA PRO A 48 10.04 8.07 9.49
C PRO A 48 10.33 6.77 8.72
N GLY A 49 10.64 6.88 7.42
CA GLY A 49 10.95 5.75 6.53
C GLY A 49 9.75 4.86 6.11
N HIS A 50 8.53 5.20 6.53
CA HIS A 50 7.35 4.40 6.18
C HIS A 50 6.80 4.67 4.78
N ASP A 51 7.16 5.81 4.18
CA ASP A 51 6.91 6.07 2.76
C ASP A 51 7.65 5.06 1.88
N ALA A 52 8.89 4.68 2.24
CA ALA A 52 9.65 3.67 1.52
C ALA A 52 9.00 2.28 1.61
N LYS A 53 8.47 1.91 2.79
CA LYS A 53 7.69 0.67 2.96
C LYS A 53 6.44 0.68 2.07
N LEU A 54 5.72 1.80 2.03
CA LEU A 54 4.54 1.93 1.18
C LEU A 54 4.89 1.87 -0.31
N LYS A 55 5.96 2.55 -0.75
CA LYS A 55 6.45 2.46 -2.14
C LYS A 55 6.75 1.02 -2.53
N SER A 56 7.46 0.27 -1.68
CA SER A 56 7.76 -1.14 -1.92
C SER A 56 6.50 -1.99 -2.06
N LEU A 57 5.49 -1.78 -1.21
CA LEU A 57 4.19 -2.46 -1.32
C LEU A 57 3.51 -2.17 -2.68
N ILE A 58 3.48 -0.90 -3.10
CA ILE A 58 2.84 -0.48 -4.36
C ILE A 58 3.58 -1.06 -5.56
N ILE A 59 4.92 -1.09 -5.54
CA ILE A 59 5.73 -1.70 -6.60
C ILE A 59 5.46 -3.20 -6.69
N GLN A 60 5.41 -3.91 -5.57
CA GLN A 60 5.07 -5.34 -5.54
C GLN A 60 3.67 -5.61 -6.11
N ALA A 61 2.68 -4.81 -5.71
CA ALA A 61 1.33 -4.93 -6.26
C ALA A 61 1.33 -4.70 -7.78
N GLY A 62 2.00 -3.65 -8.26
CA GLY A 62 2.06 -3.32 -9.68
C GLY A 62 2.79 -4.37 -10.51
N ALA A 63 3.93 -4.89 -10.02
CA ALA A 63 4.67 -5.97 -10.69
C ALA A 63 3.85 -7.27 -10.78
N GLY A 64 2.99 -7.54 -9.79
CA GLY A 64 2.06 -8.68 -9.80
C GLY A 64 0.72 -8.42 -10.50
N GLY A 65 0.49 -7.22 -11.06
CA GLY A 65 -0.78 -6.85 -11.67
C GLY A 65 -1.95 -6.75 -10.67
N HIS A 66 -1.67 -6.55 -9.39
CA HIS A 66 -2.66 -6.45 -8.33
C HIS A 66 -3.13 -5.01 -8.09
N GLN A 67 -4.39 -4.87 -7.71
CA GLN A 67 -4.91 -3.59 -7.24
C GLN A 67 -4.45 -3.30 -5.81
N VAL A 68 -4.09 -2.05 -5.56
CA VAL A 68 -3.77 -1.56 -4.22
C VAL A 68 -5.06 -1.04 -3.59
N ARG A 69 -5.34 -1.54 -2.39
CA ARG A 69 -6.45 -1.14 -1.54
C ARG A 69 -5.99 -0.11 -0.53
N ARG A 70 -6.84 0.88 -0.28
CA ARG A 70 -6.71 1.84 0.81
C ARG A 70 -7.97 1.84 1.65
N THR A 71 -7.83 1.63 2.95
CA THR A 71 -8.93 1.71 3.91
C THR A 71 -8.97 3.11 4.53
N GLU A 72 -10.06 3.83 4.31
CA GLU A 72 -10.32 5.12 4.94
C GLU A 72 -11.63 5.04 5.72
N ARG A 73 -11.55 5.12 7.06
CA ARG A 73 -12.68 4.91 7.97
C ARG A 73 -13.36 3.57 7.65
N ASP A 74 -14.57 3.59 7.09
CA ASP A 74 -15.38 2.42 6.78
C ASP A 74 -15.45 2.12 5.27
N THR A 75 -14.61 2.79 4.46
CA THR A 75 -14.59 2.62 3.01
C THR A 75 -13.26 2.03 2.56
N VAL A 76 -13.34 1.00 1.72
CA VAL A 76 -12.18 0.45 1.01
C VAL A 76 -12.22 0.92 -0.44
N VAL A 77 -11.16 1.60 -0.88
CA VAL A 77 -10.98 2.02 -2.27
C VAL A 77 -9.86 1.20 -2.88
N ALA A 78 -10.15 0.52 -3.98
CA ALA A 78 -9.17 -0.22 -4.77
C ALA A 78 -8.80 0.56 -6.04
N LYS A 79 -7.51 0.71 -6.32
CA LYS A 79 -6.98 1.36 -7.52
C LYS A 79 -5.74 0.62 -8.02
N ASP A 80 -5.41 0.81 -9.28
CA ASP A 80 -4.15 0.29 -9.83
C ASP A 80 -2.94 0.94 -9.16
N ALA A 81 -1.83 0.19 -9.08
CA ALA A 81 -0.62 0.62 -8.42
C ALA A 81 -0.11 1.99 -8.92
N LEU A 82 -0.14 2.23 -10.24
CA LEU A 82 0.27 3.52 -10.82
C LEU A 82 -0.67 4.65 -10.43
N ARG A 83 -1.97 4.40 -10.33
CA ARG A 83 -2.94 5.42 -9.92
C ARG A 83 -2.74 5.80 -8.44
N VAL A 84 -2.48 4.81 -7.58
CA VAL A 84 -2.11 5.07 -6.18
C VAL A 84 -0.78 5.82 -6.09
N ALA A 85 0.22 5.44 -6.88
CA ALA A 85 1.50 6.14 -6.93
C ALA A 85 1.33 7.60 -7.37
N ALA A 86 0.50 7.88 -8.38
CA ALA A 86 0.16 9.23 -8.82
C ALA A 86 -0.49 10.06 -7.70
N ASP A 87 -1.46 9.49 -6.97
CA ASP A 87 -2.09 10.15 -5.82
C ASP A 87 -1.10 10.47 -4.68
N LEU A 88 0.05 9.78 -4.66
CA LEU A 88 1.12 9.96 -3.68
C LEU A 88 2.32 10.78 -4.23
N GLY A 89 2.28 11.17 -5.51
CA GLY A 89 3.38 11.88 -6.18
C GLY A 89 4.60 11.02 -6.50
N TRP A 90 4.42 9.71 -6.67
CA TRP A 90 5.50 8.72 -6.91
C TRP A 90 5.35 7.97 -8.24
N GLU A 91 4.53 8.46 -9.16
CA GLU A 91 4.14 7.74 -10.37
C GLU A 91 5.34 7.26 -11.20
N ASP A 92 6.23 8.17 -11.61
CA ASP A 92 7.37 7.83 -12.46
C ASP A 92 8.33 6.84 -11.79
N LEU A 93 8.62 7.07 -10.50
CA LEU A 93 9.48 6.19 -9.71
C LEU A 93 8.92 4.76 -9.63
N VAL A 94 7.63 4.63 -9.37
CA VAL A 94 6.94 3.34 -9.27
C VAL A 94 6.85 2.68 -10.64
N ARG A 95 6.53 3.43 -11.69
CA ARG A 95 6.46 2.95 -13.07
C ARG A 95 7.78 2.35 -13.51
N ASP A 96 8.87 3.08 -13.31
CA ASP A 96 10.21 2.63 -13.65
C ASP A 96 10.63 1.40 -12.82
N ALA A 97 10.27 1.36 -11.54
CA ALA A 97 10.59 0.23 -10.68
C ALA A 97 9.83 -1.04 -11.07
N ILE A 98 8.54 -0.92 -11.45
CA ILE A 98 7.76 -2.04 -11.98
C ILE A 98 8.39 -2.54 -13.29
N ALA A 99 8.71 -1.63 -14.22
CA ALA A 99 9.32 -1.99 -15.50
C ALA A 99 10.66 -2.73 -15.34
N ARG A 100 11.49 -2.34 -14.36
CA ARG A 100 12.74 -3.04 -14.03
C ARG A 100 12.53 -4.39 -13.34
N GLY A 101 11.49 -4.52 -12.51
CA GLY A 101 11.20 -5.75 -11.76
C GLY A 101 10.48 -6.83 -12.56
N SER A 102 9.94 -6.49 -13.73
CA SER A 102 9.28 -7.42 -14.66
C SER A 102 10.23 -7.98 -15.74
N SER A 103 11.53 -7.68 -15.69
CA SER A 103 12.56 -8.18 -16.62
C SER A 103 13.23 -9.47 -16.14
#